data_AF-A0ABD0PAW2-F1
#
_entry.id   AF-A0ABD0PAW2-F1
#
_cell.length_a   1.000
_cell.length_b   1.000
_cell.length_c   1.000
_cell.angle_alpha   90.00
_cell.angle_beta   90.00
_cell.angle_gamma   90.00
#
_symmetry.space_group_name_H-M   'P 1'
#
loop_
_entity.id
_entity.type
_entity.pdbx_description
1 polymer ?
#
loop_
_entity_poly.entity_id
_entity_poly.type
_entity_poly.pdbx_seq_one_letter_code
_entity_poly.pdbx_strand_id
1 'polypeptide(L)'
;MTSDLPVPVIADVPSRPSGIALLHCTGREMMIGWRAPANHGGDPVRGYYLDQREKSQSTWREINIKPAKERVYEVKTAPLKEELQAVS
;
A
#
# COMPACT_ATOMS: atom_id res chain seq x y z
N MET A 1 -20.59 38.95 20.78
CA MET A 1 -19.76 38.57 19.61
C MET A 1 -18.83 37.47 20.08
N THR A 2 -19.29 36.21 20.03
CA THR A 2 -18.45 35.06 20.38
C THR A 2 -17.58 34.77 19.16
N SER A 3 -16.32 35.16 19.21
CA SER A 3 -15.35 34.76 18.19
C SER A 3 -15.30 33.25 18.14
N ASP A 4 -15.79 32.66 17.05
CA ASP A 4 -15.57 31.27 16.71
C ASP A 4 -14.07 31.12 16.40
N LEU A 5 -13.28 30.89 17.45
CA LEU A 5 -11.88 30.51 17.27
C LEU A 5 -11.88 29.14 16.61
N PRO A 6 -11.10 28.93 15.53
CA PRO A 6 -11.06 27.64 14.86
C PRO A 6 -10.59 26.59 15.88
N VAL A 7 -11.50 25.70 16.27
CA VAL A 7 -11.16 24.57 17.13
C VAL A 7 -10.10 23.76 16.38
N PRO A 8 -8.93 23.48 16.97
CA PRO A 8 -7.93 22.68 16.28
C PRO A 8 -8.56 21.32 15.95
N VAL A 9 -8.71 21.02 14.67
CA VAL A 9 -9.10 19.69 14.20
C VAL A 9 -7.94 18.77 14.55
N ILE A 10 -8.07 18.04 15.65
CA ILE A 10 -7.08 17.02 16.02
C ILE A 10 -7.24 15.91 15.00
N ALA A 11 -6.28 15.80 14.08
CA ALA A 11 -6.26 14.73 13.12
C ALA A 11 -6.08 13.38 13.83
N ASP A 12 -7.00 12.47 13.58
CA ASP A 12 -6.98 11.07 13.99
C ASP A 12 -6.38 10.20 12.88
N VAL A 13 -6.16 8.92 13.18
CA VAL A 13 -5.58 7.95 12.25
C VAL A 13 -6.60 7.63 11.15
N PRO A 14 -6.21 7.69 9.85
CA PRO A 14 -7.07 7.24 8.78
C PRO A 14 -7.49 5.78 8.97
N SER A 15 -8.72 5.46 8.56
CA SER A 15 -9.15 4.06 8.48
C SER A 15 -8.32 3.28 7.46
N ARG A 16 -8.49 1.95 7.41
CA ARG A 16 -7.72 1.10 6.49
C ARG A 16 -8.12 1.37 5.03
N PRO A 17 -7.17 1.32 4.08
CA PRO A 17 -7.50 1.23 2.66
C PRO A 17 -8.39 0.01 2.38
N SER A 18 -9.19 0.08 1.33
CA SER A 18 -10.13 -0.99 0.96
C SER A 18 -9.94 -1.46 -0.47
N GLY A 19 -10.56 -2.58 -0.85
CA GLY A 19 -10.58 -3.05 -2.24
C GLY A 19 -9.19 -3.30 -2.84
N ILE A 20 -8.28 -3.87 -2.05
CA ILE A 20 -6.96 -4.29 -2.55
C ILE A 20 -7.18 -5.36 -3.63
N ALA A 21 -6.65 -5.13 -4.83
CA ALA A 21 -6.83 -5.99 -5.98
C ALA A 21 -5.54 -6.12 -6.80
N LEU A 22 -5.30 -7.32 -7.32
CA LEU A 22 -4.30 -7.57 -8.35
C LEU A 22 -4.86 -7.10 -9.70
N LEU A 23 -4.28 -6.03 -10.26
CA LEU A 23 -4.72 -5.45 -11.53
C LEU A 23 -4.02 -6.10 -12.73
N HIS A 24 -2.73 -6.42 -12.57
CA HIS A 24 -1.91 -7.05 -13.61
C HIS A 24 -0.82 -7.91 -12.98
N CYS A 25 -0.44 -9.02 -13.64
CA CYS A 25 0.67 -9.84 -13.21
C CYS A 25 1.32 -10.52 -14.42
N THR A 26 2.64 -10.44 -14.49
CA THR A 26 3.50 -11.28 -15.34
C THR A 26 4.49 -12.03 -14.46
N GLY A 27 5.40 -12.79 -15.05
CA GLY A 27 6.50 -13.43 -14.31
C GLY A 27 7.54 -12.46 -13.72
N ARG A 28 7.46 -11.15 -14.01
CA ARG A 28 8.44 -10.15 -13.56
C ARG A 28 7.85 -8.91 -12.90
N GLU A 29 6.59 -8.60 -13.20
CA GLU A 29 5.91 -7.41 -12.69
C GLU A 29 4.51 -7.75 -12.19
N MET A 30 4.10 -7.05 -11.15
CA MET A 30 2.77 -7.14 -10.58
C MET A 30 2.24 -5.73 -10.32
N MET A 31 1.02 -5.41 -10.75
CA MET A 31 0.35 -4.16 -10.43
C MET A 31 -0.76 -4.39 -9.42
N ILE A 32 -0.70 -3.70 -8.29
CA ILE A 32 -1.71 -3.78 -7.24
C ILE A 32 -2.44 -2.43 -7.16
N GLY A 33 -3.76 -2.49 -7.07
CA GLY A 33 -4.62 -1.32 -6.87
C GLY A 33 -5.37 -1.39 -5.56
N TRP A 34 -5.73 -0.24 -4.99
CA TRP A 34 -6.59 -0.15 -3.81
C TRP A 34 -7.47 1.10 -3.85
N ARG A 35 -8.40 1.20 -2.90
CA ARG A 35 -9.26 2.36 -2.68
C ARG A 35 -8.82 3.10 -1.42
N ALA A 36 -9.05 4.41 -1.43
CA ALA A 36 -8.77 5.24 -0.28
C ALA A 36 -9.59 4.78 0.95
N PRO A 37 -9.10 5.08 2.17
CA PRO A 37 -9.88 4.92 3.39
C PRO A 37 -11.23 5.63 3.32
N ALA A 38 -12.28 5.06 3.93
CA ALA A 38 -13.60 5.71 3.99
C ALA A 38 -13.60 6.91 4.94
N ASN A 39 -12.76 6.86 5.98
CA ASN A 39 -12.49 7.97 6.89
C ASN A 39 -10.99 8.31 6.87
N HIS A 40 -10.68 9.59 6.69
CA HIS A 40 -9.31 10.12 6.66
C HIS A 40 -8.82 10.63 8.02
N GLY A 41 -9.66 10.61 9.06
CA GLY A 41 -9.27 11.07 10.39
C GLY A 41 -9.10 12.60 10.49
N GLY A 42 -9.62 13.38 9.54
CA GLY A 42 -9.54 14.85 9.59
C GLY A 42 -8.32 15.47 8.92
N ASP A 43 -7.40 14.67 8.36
CA ASP A 43 -6.29 15.14 7.50
C ASP A 43 -6.22 14.28 6.22
N PRO A 44 -5.88 14.83 5.04
CA PRO A 44 -5.77 14.02 3.82
C PRO A 44 -4.72 12.92 3.95
N VAL A 45 -5.00 11.75 3.35
CA VAL A 45 -4.04 10.66 3.31
C VAL A 45 -2.82 11.08 2.49
N ARG A 46 -1.67 11.15 3.15
CA ARG A 46 -0.39 11.61 2.55
C ARG A 46 0.27 10.58 1.63
N GLY A 47 -0.09 9.32 1.78
CA GLY A 47 0.32 8.23 0.91
C GLY A 47 0.20 6.87 1.57
N TYR A 48 0.71 5.84 0.91
CA TYR A 48 0.51 4.44 1.28
C TYR A 48 1.85 3.69 1.33
N TYR A 49 2.01 2.87 2.37
CA TYR A 49 3.06 1.87 2.47
C TYR A 49 2.46 0.50 2.16
N LEU A 50 3.21 -0.30 1.41
CA LEU A 50 2.83 -1.62 0.95
C LEU A 50 3.79 -2.62 1.55
N ASP A 51 3.21 -3.66 2.14
CA ASP A 51 3.94 -4.83 2.60
C ASP A 51 3.50 -6.04 1.79
N GLN A 52 4.43 -6.96 1.55
CA GLN A 52 4.16 -8.24 0.91
C GLN A 52 4.69 -9.39 1.76
N ARG A 53 3.97 -10.52 1.70
CA ARG A 53 4.40 -11.77 2.31
C ARG A 53 4.09 -12.93 1.37
N GLU A 54 5.10 -13.73 1.06
CA GLU A 54 4.92 -15.00 0.38
C GLU A 54 4.15 -15.97 1.28
N LYS A 55 3.28 -16.82 0.73
CA LYS A 55 2.45 -17.75 1.52
C LYS A 55 3.27 -18.68 2.44
N SER A 56 4.47 -19.04 2.01
CA SER A 56 5.41 -19.89 2.74
C SER A 56 6.17 -19.16 3.86
N GLN A 57 6.15 -17.82 3.86
CA GLN A 57 6.88 -17.00 4.81
C GLN A 57 5.94 -16.52 5.92
N SER A 58 6.44 -16.46 7.15
CA SER A 58 5.71 -15.91 8.29
C SER A 58 5.85 -14.39 8.41
N THR A 59 6.88 -13.82 7.80
CA THR A 59 7.26 -12.41 7.91
C THR A 59 6.83 -11.58 6.70
N TRP A 60 6.33 -10.37 6.97
CA TRP A 60 6.08 -9.36 5.95
C TRP A 60 7.37 -8.65 5.58
N ARG A 61 7.47 -8.20 4.33
CA ARG A 61 8.55 -7.36 3.82
C ARG A 61 7.97 -6.09 3.23
N GLU A 62 8.58 -4.95 3.56
CA GLU A 62 8.23 -3.66 2.97
C GLU A 62 8.57 -3.65 1.48
N ILE A 63 7.62 -3.23 0.66
CA ILE A 63 7.81 -3.08 -0.79
C ILE A 63 8.37 -1.70 -1.12
N ASN A 64 8.00 -0.66 -0.37
CA ASN A 64 8.37 0.71 -0.65
C ASN A 64 8.86 1.45 0.60
N ILE A 65 10.01 2.13 0.47
CA ILE A 65 10.61 2.95 1.53
C ILE A 65 9.97 4.35 1.57
N LYS A 66 9.48 4.84 0.42
CA LYS A 66 8.77 6.12 0.30
C LYS A 66 7.29 5.87 0.02
N PRO A 67 6.37 6.65 0.61
CA PRO A 67 4.95 6.40 0.47
C PRO A 67 4.50 6.57 -0.98
N ALA A 68 3.70 5.62 -1.47
CA ALA A 68 3.01 5.73 -2.74
C ALA A 68 1.95 6.83 -2.65
N LYS A 69 2.00 7.80 -3.55
CA LYS A 69 0.99 8.87 -3.64
C LYS A 69 -0.23 8.44 -4.44
N GLU A 70 -0.01 7.54 -5.40
CA GLU A 70 -1.06 6.91 -6.19
C GLU A 70 -1.68 5.73 -5.47
N ARG A 71 -2.84 5.30 -5.95
CA ARG A 71 -3.56 4.11 -5.45
C ARG A 71 -3.34 2.86 -6.30
N VAL A 72 -2.32 2.91 -7.14
CA VAL A 72 -1.82 1.80 -7.94
C VAL A 72 -0.32 1.75 -7.76
N TYR A 73 0.23 0.56 -7.54
CA TYR A 73 1.66 0.36 -7.34
C TYR A 73 2.16 -0.82 -8.15
N GLU A 74 3.26 -0.60 -8.87
CA GLU A 74 4.01 -1.65 -9.54
C GLU A 74 4.98 -2.28 -8.55
N VAL A 75 4.74 -3.54 -8.22
CA VAL A 75 5.64 -4.39 -7.46
C VAL A 75 6.57 -5.08 -8.44
N LYS A 76 7.84 -4.70 -8.43
CA LYS A 76 8.89 -5.41 -9.16
C LYS A 76 9.26 -6.66 -8.37
N THR A 77 8.79 -7.81 -8.86
CA THR A 77 9.10 -9.09 -8.25
C THR A 77 10.44 -9.56 -8.80
N ALA A 78 11.35 -10.00 -7.93
CA ALA A 78 12.46 -10.83 -8.40
C ALA A 78 11.87 -12.10 -9.03
N PRO A 79 12.49 -12.65 -10.10
CA PRO A 79 12.03 -13.92 -10.65
C PRO A 79 11.95 -14.96 -9.54
N LEU A 80 10.86 -15.73 -9.52
CA LEU A 80 10.65 -16.81 -8.57
C LEU A 80 11.91 -17.67 -8.57
N LYS A 81 12.48 -17.92 -7.38
CA LYS A 81 13.71 -18.72 -7.23
C LYS A 81 13.59 -20.14 -7.78
N GLU A 82 12.38 -20.58 -8.14
CA GLU A 82 12.09 -21.87 -8.74
C GLU A 82 12.58 -22.00 -10.20
N GLU A 83 12.86 -20.90 -10.92
CA GLU A 83 13.37 -21.00 -12.31
C GLU A 83 14.90 -21.19 -12.41
N LEU A 84 15.66 -20.98 -11.33
CA LEU A 84 17.13 -21.15 -11.34
C LEU A 84 17.59 -22.59 -11.06
N GLN A 85 16.66 -23.53 -10.81
CA GLN A 85 16.98 -24.95 -10.65
C GLN A 85 16.69 -25.81 -11.89
N ALA A 86 16.14 -25.23 -12.97
CA ALA A 86 15.75 -25.98 -14.17
C ALA A 86 16.80 -25.99 -15.30
N VAL A 87 18.05 -25.58 -15.02
CA VAL A 87 19.16 -25.69 -15.97
C VAL A 87 20.23 -26.60 -15.37
N SER A 88 19.99 -27.91 -15.45
CA SER A 88 20.97 -28.96 -15.17
C SER A 88 21.18 -29.80 -16.42
#